data_AF-A0A2S5BDK8-F1
#
_entry.id   AF-A0A2S5BDK8-F1
#
_cell.length_a   1.000
_cell.length_b   1.000
_cell.length_c   1.000
_cell.angle_alpha   90.00
_cell.angle_beta   90.00
_cell.angle_gamma   90.00
#
_symmetry.space_group_name_H-M   'P 1'
#
loop_
_entity.id
_entity.type
_entity.pdbx_description
1 polymer ?
#
loop_
_entity_poly.entity_id
_entity_poly.type
_entity_poly.pdbx_seq_one_letter_code
_entity_poly.pdbx_strand_id
1 'polypeptide(L)'
;MAQLSNSPLVDRFLSATNSFLAGTTARLDAFVREHYIFTACQLVVLSSLFFWYLQIAFPTPDPATRDMDALRTKAADLAVKAADATVPAPAGDKKELDPPKDTPFTRQQLAQNNGKDESTPIYVAIKGKIYDVSAKRDMYGPGCGYHVFVGKDASRGLGKSSLKPEDAVSDYSTLTEEEMKVLDDWEKYFQKRYNVVGRVID
;
A
#
# COMPACT_ATOMS: atom_id res chain seq x y z
N MET A 1 -34.25 -11.94 -24.93
CA MET A 1 -34.21 -10.83 -23.96
C MET A 1 -35.22 -9.79 -24.42
N ALA A 2 -36.42 -9.79 -23.84
CA ALA A 2 -37.50 -8.89 -24.25
C ALA A 2 -37.21 -7.46 -23.75
N GLN A 3 -37.17 -6.51 -24.68
CA GLN A 3 -36.94 -5.10 -24.43
C GLN A 3 -38.12 -4.49 -23.64
N LEU A 4 -37.89 -4.19 -22.36
CA LEU A 4 -38.76 -3.34 -21.54
C LEU A 4 -38.44 -1.86 -21.82
N SER A 5 -38.63 -1.41 -23.05
CA SER A 5 -38.53 0.01 -23.41
C SER A 5 -39.82 0.42 -24.10
N ASN A 6 -40.41 1.51 -23.64
CA ASN A 6 -41.54 2.24 -24.24
C ASN A 6 -42.94 1.75 -23.82
N SER A 7 -43.20 1.69 -22.50
CA SER A 7 -44.59 1.74 -22.03
C SER A 7 -45.00 3.20 -21.84
N PRO A 8 -46.02 3.71 -22.56
CA PRO A 8 -46.48 5.10 -22.44
C PRO A 8 -47.02 5.43 -21.05
N LEU A 9 -47.31 4.42 -20.22
CA LEU A 9 -47.66 4.59 -18.82
C LEU A 9 -46.45 4.94 -17.94
N VAL A 10 -45.27 4.38 -18.24
CA VAL A 10 -44.03 4.69 -17.51
C VAL A 10 -43.59 6.12 -17.81
N ASP A 11 -43.69 6.56 -19.07
CA ASP A 11 -43.36 7.94 -19.46
C ASP A 11 -44.30 8.96 -18.81
N ARG A 12 -45.60 8.63 -18.72
CA ARG A 12 -46.58 9.47 -18.01
C ARG A 12 -46.32 9.52 -16.51
N PHE A 13 -45.93 8.40 -15.91
CA PHE A 13 -45.57 8.36 -14.50
C PHE A 13 -44.31 9.18 -14.23
N LEU A 14 -43.25 8.99 -15.00
CA LEU A 14 -41.99 9.75 -14.89
C LEU A 14 -42.20 11.25 -15.15
N SER A 15 -43.04 11.61 -16.13
CA SER A 15 -43.40 13.00 -16.38
C SER A 15 -44.17 13.60 -15.20
N ALA A 16 -45.14 12.87 -14.63
CA ALA A 16 -45.91 13.34 -13.48
C ALA A 16 -45.03 13.49 -12.23
N THR A 17 -44.10 12.57 -11.98
CA THR A 17 -43.14 12.68 -10.87
C THR A 17 -42.19 13.85 -11.08
N ASN A 18 -41.70 14.07 -12.31
CA ASN A 18 -40.80 15.19 -12.60
C ASN A 18 -41.50 16.55 -12.45
N SER A 19 -42.75 16.68 -12.91
CA SER A 19 -43.54 17.90 -12.72
C SER A 19 -43.86 18.16 -11.25
N PHE A 20 -44.16 17.12 -10.47
CA PHE A 20 -44.40 17.24 -9.04
C PHE A 20 -43.12 17.66 -8.28
N LEU A 21 -42.00 16.99 -8.55
CA LEU A 21 -40.71 17.32 -7.95
C LEU A 21 -40.28 18.76 -8.30
N ALA A 22 -40.37 19.16 -9.57
CA ALA A 22 -40.07 20.53 -9.99
C ALA A 22 -40.97 21.59 -9.30
N GLY A 23 -42.24 21.28 -9.06
CA GLY A 23 -43.15 22.15 -8.31
C GLY A 23 -42.78 22.27 -6.83
N THR A 24 -42.30 21.18 -6.22
CA THR A 24 -41.86 21.20 -4.81
C THR A 24 -40.54 21.93 -4.61
N THR A 25 -39.56 21.77 -5.52
CA THR A 25 -38.29 22.49 -5.47
C THR A 25 -38.49 23.98 -5.68
N ALA A 26 -39.32 24.38 -6.65
CA ALA A 26 -39.62 25.80 -6.88
C ALA A 26 -40.31 26.47 -5.68
N ARG A 27 -41.19 25.75 -4.97
CA ARG A 27 -41.83 26.24 -3.74
C ARG A 27 -40.84 26.34 -2.57
N LEU A 28 -39.92 25.37 -2.45
CA LEU A 28 -38.87 25.41 -1.44
C LEU A 28 -37.90 26.57 -1.69
N ASP A 29 -37.47 26.75 -2.93
CA ASP A 29 -36.54 27.82 -3.33
C ASP A 29 -37.15 29.21 -3.13
N ALA A 30 -38.44 29.38 -3.42
CA ALA A 30 -39.16 30.62 -3.15
C ALA A 30 -39.22 30.91 -1.65
N PHE A 31 -39.57 29.91 -0.83
CA PHE A 31 -39.63 30.04 0.63
C PHE A 31 -38.25 30.32 1.25
N VAL A 32 -37.21 29.62 0.80
CA VAL A 32 -35.82 29.85 1.23
C VAL A 32 -35.35 31.23 0.82
N ARG A 33 -35.75 31.75 -0.34
CA ARG A 33 -35.39 33.11 -0.77
C ARG A 33 -36.10 34.19 0.06
N GLU A 34 -37.37 33.97 0.40
CA GLU A 34 -38.18 34.88 1.22
C GLU A 34 -37.73 34.89 2.69
N HIS A 35 -37.28 33.75 3.21
CA HIS A 35 -36.87 33.56 4.60
C HIS A 35 -35.39 33.18 4.77
N TYR A 36 -34.52 33.59 3.84
CA TYR A 36 -33.12 33.15 3.75
C TYR A 36 -32.35 33.33 5.05
N ILE A 37 -32.53 34.47 5.72
CA ILE A 37 -31.86 34.80 6.99
C ILE A 37 -32.26 33.81 8.09
N PHE A 38 -33.56 33.50 8.20
CA PHE A 38 -34.06 32.54 9.19
C PHE A 38 -33.56 31.13 8.91
N THR A 39 -33.59 30.71 7.64
CA THR A 39 -33.08 29.39 7.23
C THR A 39 -31.57 29.26 7.42
N ALA A 40 -30.79 30.31 7.15
CA ALA A 40 -29.35 30.32 7.35
C ALA A 40 -29.00 30.24 8.85
N CYS A 41 -29.67 31.03 9.69
CA CYS A 41 -29.51 30.94 11.14
C CYS A 41 -29.86 29.54 11.67
N GLN A 42 -30.95 28.93 11.19
CA GLN A 42 -31.35 27.59 11.61
C GLN A 42 -30.31 26.53 11.22
N LEU A 43 -29.74 26.61 10.01
CA LEU A 43 -28.69 25.69 9.58
C LEU A 43 -27.41 25.84 10.41
N VAL A 44 -27.01 27.07 10.74
CA VAL A 44 -25.85 27.31 11.63
C VAL A 44 -26.10 26.73 13.02
N VAL A 45 -27.27 26.98 13.61
CA VAL A 45 -27.64 26.44 14.94
C VAL A 45 -27.68 24.92 14.92
N LEU A 46 -28.33 24.31 13.93
CA LEU A 46 -28.41 22.85 13.81
C LEU A 46 -27.04 22.22 13.56
N SER A 47 -26.17 22.87 12.78
CA SER A 47 -24.81 22.38 12.56
C SER A 47 -24.00 22.43 13.86
N SER A 48 -24.07 23.52 14.61
CA SER A 48 -23.40 23.66 15.91
C SER A 48 -23.90 22.61 16.92
N LEU A 49 -25.20 22.37 16.98
CA LEU A 49 -25.79 21.34 17.84
C LEU A 49 -25.40 19.92 17.38
N PHE A 50 -25.31 19.69 16.07
CA PHE A 50 -24.85 18.42 15.52
C PHE A 50 -23.38 18.15 15.87
N PHE A 51 -22.49 19.15 15.70
CA PHE A 51 -21.08 19.00 16.08
C PHE A 51 -20.91 18.84 17.59
N TRP A 52 -21.68 19.56 18.39
CA TRP A 52 -21.72 19.38 19.85
C TRP A 52 -22.21 17.97 20.23
N TYR A 53 -23.26 17.47 19.56
CA TYR A 53 -23.75 16.11 19.74
C TYR A 53 -22.71 15.05 19.33
N LEU A 54 -22.00 15.25 18.22
CA LEU A 54 -20.92 14.35 17.78
C LEU A 54 -19.79 14.27 18.82
N GLN A 55 -19.43 15.39 19.45
CA GLN A 55 -18.41 15.41 20.50
C GLN A 55 -18.83 14.63 21.75
N ILE A 56 -20.13 14.61 22.07
CA ILE A 56 -20.68 13.86 23.21
C ILE A 56 -20.88 12.39 22.88
N ALA A 57 -21.39 12.08 21.67
CA ALA A 57 -21.65 10.72 21.23
C ALA A 57 -20.35 9.95 20.91
N PHE A 58 -19.31 10.65 20.49
CA PHE A 58 -18.00 10.09 20.16
C PHE A 58 -16.89 10.85 20.92
N PRO A 59 -16.76 10.62 22.23
CA PRO A 59 -15.66 11.20 23.00
C PRO A 59 -14.34 10.73 22.40
N THR A 60 -13.46 11.67 22.04
CA THR A 60 -12.12 11.31 21.57
C THR A 60 -11.35 10.67 22.72
N PRO A 61 -10.74 9.48 22.54
CA PRO A 61 -9.95 8.83 23.56
C PRO A 61 -8.82 9.76 24.04
N ASP A 62 -8.70 9.87 25.37
CA ASP A 62 -7.67 10.65 26.05
C ASP A 62 -6.27 10.25 25.54
N PRO A 63 -5.40 11.19 25.12
CA PRO A 63 -4.07 10.86 24.59
C PRO A 63 -3.16 10.12 25.59
N ALA A 64 -3.49 10.10 26.90
CA ALA A 64 -2.68 9.48 27.94
C ALA A 64 -2.74 7.94 27.99
N THR A 65 -3.69 7.29 27.32
CA THR A 65 -3.80 5.81 27.24
C THR A 65 -3.43 5.25 25.87
N ARG A 66 -2.83 6.07 25.00
CA ARG A 66 -2.29 5.61 23.73
C ARG A 66 -1.07 4.74 23.99
N ASP A 67 -1.29 3.44 24.04
CA ASP A 67 -0.25 2.44 23.88
C ASP A 67 0.35 2.60 22.47
N MET A 68 1.37 3.46 22.39
CA MET A 68 2.07 3.81 21.17
C MET A 68 2.77 2.59 20.58
N ASP A 69 3.08 1.58 21.41
CA ASP A 69 3.66 0.32 20.96
C ASP A 69 2.60 -0.51 20.24
N ALA A 70 1.39 -0.64 20.79
CA ALA A 70 0.28 -1.30 20.10
C ALA A 70 -0.09 -0.62 18.76
N LEU A 71 -0.05 0.71 18.70
CA LEU A 71 -0.27 1.45 17.44
C LEU A 71 0.89 1.29 16.47
N ARG A 72 2.13 1.22 16.95
CA ARG A 72 3.31 0.99 16.12
C ARG A 72 3.33 -0.42 15.55
N THR A 73 2.95 -1.43 16.35
CA THR A 73 2.79 -2.81 15.89
C THR A 73 1.64 -2.92 14.90
N LYS A 74 0.48 -2.31 15.19
CA LYS A 74 -0.64 -2.31 14.26
C LYS A 74 -0.34 -1.54 12.96
N ALA A 75 0.43 -0.45 13.04
CA ALA A 75 0.90 0.29 11.88
C ALA A 75 1.96 -0.49 11.10
N ALA A 76 2.85 -1.23 11.77
CA ALA A 76 3.82 -2.11 11.14
C ALA A 76 3.11 -3.29 10.43
N ASP A 77 2.14 -3.93 11.07
CA ASP A 77 1.33 -5.00 10.45
C ASP A 77 0.51 -4.48 9.27
N LEU A 78 -0.05 -3.27 9.38
CA LEU A 78 -0.74 -2.61 8.28
C LEU A 78 0.23 -2.20 7.17
N ALA A 79 1.45 -1.79 7.49
CA ALA A 79 2.48 -1.46 6.51
C ALA A 79 3.02 -2.71 5.81
N VAL A 80 3.16 -3.84 6.51
CA VAL A 80 3.50 -5.14 5.92
C VAL A 80 2.37 -5.64 5.03
N LYS A 81 1.12 -5.55 5.49
CA LYS A 81 -0.06 -5.92 4.69
C LYS A 81 -0.28 -4.98 3.51
N ALA A 82 0.01 -3.69 3.68
CA ALA A 82 -0.01 -2.72 2.60
C ALA A 82 1.17 -2.92 1.65
N ALA A 83 2.35 -3.32 2.11
CA ALA A 83 3.45 -3.70 1.23
C ALA A 83 3.10 -4.96 0.43
N ASP A 84 2.44 -5.95 1.04
CA ASP A 84 1.95 -7.15 0.36
C ASP A 84 0.81 -6.83 -0.65
N ALA A 85 0.04 -5.74 -0.41
CA ALA A 85 -1.03 -5.28 -1.30
C ALA A 85 -0.58 -4.22 -2.35
N THR A 86 0.47 -3.45 -2.08
CA THR A 86 0.97 -2.33 -2.91
C THR A 86 2.19 -2.72 -3.72
N VAL A 87 2.82 -3.87 -3.43
CA VAL A 87 3.54 -4.60 -4.47
C VAL A 87 2.44 -5.24 -5.32
N PRO A 88 2.08 -4.70 -6.50
CA PRO A 88 1.34 -5.52 -7.44
C PRO A 88 2.19 -6.78 -7.60
N ALA A 89 1.62 -7.94 -7.23
CA ALA A 89 2.12 -9.17 -7.79
C ALA A 89 2.04 -8.97 -9.30
N PRO A 90 3.15 -8.84 -10.05
CA PRO A 90 3.02 -8.89 -11.49
C PRO A 90 2.50 -10.30 -11.75
N ALA A 91 1.29 -10.34 -12.30
CA ALA A 91 0.87 -11.43 -13.12
C ALA A 91 1.96 -11.63 -14.18
N GLY A 92 2.64 -12.76 -14.12
CA GLY A 92 3.81 -13.02 -14.94
C GLY A 92 4.45 -14.32 -14.50
N ASP A 93 3.74 -15.39 -14.82
CA ASP A 93 4.19 -16.78 -14.92
C ASP A 93 4.92 -17.38 -13.71
N LYS A 94 4.41 -18.52 -13.25
CA LYS A 94 5.20 -19.49 -12.50
C LYS A 94 6.35 -19.93 -13.41
N LYS A 95 7.44 -19.17 -13.51
CA LYS A 95 8.66 -19.65 -14.13
C LYS A 95 9.17 -20.78 -13.25
N GLU A 96 9.28 -21.95 -13.86
CA GLU A 96 10.05 -23.08 -13.36
C GLU A 96 11.40 -22.53 -12.86
N LEU A 97 11.58 -22.56 -11.53
CA LEU A 97 12.77 -22.00 -10.91
C LEU A 97 13.94 -22.89 -11.34
N ASP A 98 14.95 -22.31 -11.98
CA ASP A 98 16.18 -23.04 -12.31
C ASP A 98 16.77 -23.66 -11.03
N PRO A 99 17.42 -24.84 -11.11
CA PRO A 99 17.99 -25.48 -9.93
C PRO A 99 18.89 -24.50 -9.17
N PRO A 100 18.76 -24.41 -7.83
CA PRO A 100 19.52 -23.48 -7.01
C PRO A 100 21.01 -23.63 -7.32
N LYS A 101 21.62 -22.55 -7.84
CA LYS A 101 23.06 -22.54 -8.06
C LYS A 101 23.71 -22.10 -6.75
N ASP A 102 24.70 -22.86 -6.32
CA ASP A 102 25.54 -22.54 -5.16
C ASP A 102 26.82 -21.83 -5.60
N THR A 103 26.74 -20.98 -6.62
CA THR A 103 27.90 -20.24 -7.08
C THR A 103 28.34 -19.25 -5.99
N PRO A 104 29.58 -19.33 -5.50
CA PRO A 104 30.08 -18.37 -4.53
C PRO A 104 30.32 -17.03 -5.21
N PHE A 105 29.71 -15.97 -4.70
CA PHE A 105 29.90 -14.59 -5.16
C PHE A 105 30.52 -13.77 -4.04
N THR A 106 31.54 -12.99 -4.38
CA THR A 106 32.08 -11.98 -3.46
C THR A 106 31.18 -10.74 -3.41
N ARG A 107 31.24 -9.97 -2.31
CA ARG A 107 30.51 -8.69 -2.20
C ARG A 107 30.82 -7.72 -3.35
N GLN A 108 32.06 -7.72 -3.84
CA GLN A 108 32.46 -6.90 -4.99
C GLN A 108 31.79 -7.35 -6.29
N GLN A 109 31.69 -8.66 -6.54
CA GLN A 109 30.99 -9.20 -7.70
C GLN A 109 29.48 -8.97 -7.61
N LEU A 110 28.90 -9.05 -6.41
CA LEU A 110 27.48 -8.71 -6.21
C LEU A 110 27.22 -7.25 -6.56
N ALA A 111 28.08 -6.32 -6.11
CA ALA A 111 27.94 -4.89 -6.37
C ALA A 111 28.05 -4.51 -7.86
N GLN A 112 28.72 -5.33 -8.69
CA GLN A 112 28.78 -5.14 -10.14
C GLN A 112 27.44 -5.43 -10.83
N ASN A 113 26.60 -6.27 -10.24
CA ASN A 113 25.30 -6.67 -10.79
C ASN A 113 24.19 -5.72 -10.33
N ASN A 114 24.37 -4.43 -10.63
CA ASN A 114 23.46 -3.36 -10.20
C ASN A 114 22.32 -3.05 -11.17
N GLY A 115 22.26 -3.76 -12.31
CA GLY A 115 21.30 -3.53 -13.39
C GLY A 115 21.26 -2.10 -13.91
N LYS A 116 22.40 -1.38 -13.87
CA LYS A 116 22.52 -0.04 -14.46
C LYS A 116 22.29 -0.05 -15.97
N ASP A 117 22.67 -1.16 -16.62
CA ASP A 117 22.39 -1.42 -18.02
C ASP A 117 21.28 -2.48 -18.17
N GLU A 118 20.51 -2.40 -19.25
CA GLU A 118 19.42 -3.36 -19.54
C GLU A 118 19.92 -4.80 -19.69
N SER A 119 21.19 -4.99 -20.09
CA SER A 119 21.81 -6.31 -20.22
C SER A 119 22.32 -6.87 -18.88
N THR A 120 22.53 -6.00 -17.88
CA THR A 120 23.12 -6.41 -16.60
C THR A 120 22.00 -6.91 -15.68
N PRO A 121 22.13 -8.11 -15.09
CA PRO A 121 21.14 -8.62 -14.14
C PRO A 121 21.16 -7.83 -12.83
N ILE A 122 20.04 -7.86 -12.12
CA ILE A 122 19.85 -7.24 -10.81
C ILE A 122 19.83 -8.33 -9.75
N TYR A 123 20.86 -8.34 -8.91
CA TYR A 123 20.97 -9.30 -7.81
C TYR A 123 20.78 -8.62 -6.46
N VAL A 124 20.09 -9.32 -5.56
CA VAL A 124 19.88 -8.89 -4.17
C VAL A 124 20.26 -10.05 -3.26
N ALA A 125 21.08 -9.78 -2.24
CA ALA A 125 21.41 -10.78 -1.24
C ALA A 125 20.50 -10.65 -0.01
N ILE A 126 20.02 -11.78 0.51
CA ILE A 126 19.23 -11.88 1.73
C ILE A 126 19.71 -13.11 2.50
N LYS A 127 20.14 -12.92 3.75
CA LYS A 127 20.74 -13.93 4.63
C LYS A 127 21.87 -14.71 3.93
N GLY A 128 22.69 -13.99 3.16
CA GLY A 128 23.77 -14.57 2.37
C GLY A 128 23.35 -15.38 1.14
N LYS A 129 22.06 -15.48 0.80
CA LYS A 129 21.58 -16.07 -0.45
C LYS A 129 21.32 -14.98 -1.49
N ILE A 130 21.72 -15.21 -2.73
CA ILE A 130 21.59 -14.25 -3.82
C ILE A 130 20.38 -14.62 -4.66
N TYR A 131 19.47 -13.66 -4.83
CA TYR A 131 18.26 -13.80 -5.62
C TYR A 131 18.34 -12.94 -6.88
N ASP A 132 17.93 -13.52 -8.01
CA ASP A 132 17.77 -12.78 -9.26
C ASP A 132 16.41 -12.06 -9.30
N VAL A 133 16.45 -10.73 -9.20
CA VAL A 133 15.26 -9.87 -9.28
C VAL A 133 15.22 -9.08 -10.59
N SER A 134 15.99 -9.47 -11.61
CA SER A 134 16.01 -8.85 -12.93
C SER A 134 14.63 -8.82 -13.61
N ALA A 135 13.74 -9.75 -13.23
CA ALA A 135 12.35 -9.76 -13.70
C ALA A 135 11.53 -8.53 -13.23
N LYS A 136 11.95 -7.85 -12.16
CA LYS A 136 11.27 -6.67 -11.60
C LYS A 136 12.14 -5.42 -11.63
N ARG A 137 12.67 -5.08 -12.81
CA ARG A 137 13.38 -3.80 -13.02
C ARG A 137 12.53 -2.59 -12.64
N ASP A 138 11.21 -2.65 -12.73
CA ASP A 138 10.33 -1.54 -12.33
C ASP A 138 10.40 -1.20 -10.84
N MET A 139 10.86 -2.13 -9.99
CA MET A 139 10.91 -1.94 -8.54
C MET A 139 12.35 -1.84 -8.01
N TYR A 140 13.29 -2.56 -8.63
CA TYR A 140 14.70 -2.60 -8.25
C TYR A 140 15.62 -1.81 -9.20
N GLY A 141 15.09 -1.30 -10.30
CA GLY A 141 15.84 -0.55 -11.31
C GLY A 141 16.33 0.82 -10.80
N PRO A 142 17.23 1.45 -11.56
CA PRO A 142 17.81 2.75 -11.19
C PRO A 142 16.72 3.80 -11.03
N GLY A 143 16.69 4.46 -9.87
CA GLY A 143 15.69 5.47 -9.52
C GLY A 143 14.50 4.96 -8.70
N CYS A 144 14.38 3.64 -8.50
CA CYS A 144 13.31 3.05 -7.68
C CYS A 144 13.69 2.94 -6.20
N GLY A 145 12.70 2.89 -5.31
CA GLY A 145 12.91 2.88 -3.85
C GLY A 145 13.71 1.68 -3.33
N TYR A 146 13.57 0.51 -3.98
CA TYR A 146 14.31 -0.71 -3.58
C TYR A 146 15.66 -0.86 -4.28
N HIS A 147 16.05 0.10 -5.13
CA HIS A 147 17.37 0.10 -5.78
C HIS A 147 18.52 0.13 -4.76
N VAL A 148 18.30 0.67 -3.57
CA VAL A 148 19.29 0.74 -2.48
C VAL A 148 19.82 -0.63 -2.05
N PHE A 149 19.04 -1.69 -2.26
CA PHE A 149 19.38 -3.06 -1.89
C PHE A 149 20.09 -3.83 -3.01
N VAL A 150 20.09 -3.28 -4.20
CA VAL A 150 20.65 -3.93 -5.37
C VAL A 150 22.18 -3.99 -5.26
N GLY A 151 22.74 -5.15 -5.59
CA GLY A 151 24.17 -5.40 -5.53
C GLY A 151 24.72 -5.47 -4.11
N LYS A 152 23.85 -5.53 -3.10
CA LYS A 152 24.20 -5.54 -1.67
C LYS A 152 23.37 -6.58 -0.93
N ASP A 153 23.74 -6.78 0.33
CA ASP A 153 22.94 -7.57 1.25
C ASP A 153 21.88 -6.69 1.92
N ALA A 154 20.63 -7.05 1.69
CA ALA A 154 19.44 -6.34 2.14
C ALA A 154 18.93 -6.84 3.49
N SER A 155 19.59 -7.82 4.12
CA SER A 155 19.09 -8.52 5.31
C SER A 155 18.66 -7.56 6.42
N ARG A 156 19.52 -6.62 6.79
CA ARG A 156 19.21 -5.66 7.85
C ARG A 156 18.13 -4.68 7.45
N GLY A 157 18.18 -4.15 6.23
CA GLY A 157 17.20 -3.20 5.71
C GLY A 157 15.80 -3.80 5.61
N LEU A 158 15.68 -5.06 5.17
CA LEU A 158 14.41 -5.78 5.10
C LEU A 158 13.86 -6.10 6.50
N GLY A 159 14.71 -6.54 7.43
CA GLY A 159 14.29 -6.77 8.81
C GLY A 159 13.78 -5.51 9.50
N LYS A 160 14.46 -4.38 9.31
CA LYS A 160 14.02 -3.07 9.84
C LYS A 160 12.92 -2.39 9.01
N SER A 161 12.55 -2.96 7.87
CA SER A 161 11.68 -2.32 6.87
C SER A 161 12.14 -0.90 6.50
N SER A 162 13.46 -0.70 6.41
CA SER A 162 14.11 0.59 6.15
C SER A 162 14.72 0.61 4.74
N LEU A 163 14.29 1.56 3.91
CA LEU A 163 14.83 1.79 2.56
C LEU A 163 16.07 2.70 2.54
N LYS A 164 16.77 2.82 3.66
CA LYS A 164 17.97 3.65 3.75
C LYS A 164 19.19 2.89 3.23
N PRO A 165 20.07 3.55 2.46
CA PRO A 165 21.29 2.92 1.96
C PRO A 165 22.26 2.51 3.09
N GLU A 166 22.15 3.15 4.25
CA GLU A 166 22.92 2.84 5.47
C GLU A 166 22.51 1.52 6.13
N ASP A 167 21.29 1.05 5.88
CA ASP A 167 20.74 -0.19 6.42
C ASP A 167 20.90 -1.38 5.46
N ALA A 168 21.40 -1.16 4.24
CA ALA A 168 21.74 -2.20 3.27
C ALA A 168 23.09 -2.87 3.62
N VAL A 169 23.11 -3.54 4.78
CA VAL A 169 24.29 -4.21 5.35
C VAL A 169 23.98 -5.69 5.59
N SER A 170 25.00 -6.54 5.42
CA SER A 170 24.91 -7.98 5.67
C SER A 170 24.82 -8.35 7.14
N ASP A 171 25.19 -7.44 8.05
CA ASP A 171 25.09 -7.69 9.48
C ASP A 171 23.65 -7.46 9.97
N TYR A 172 22.95 -8.56 10.17
CA TYR A 172 21.59 -8.61 10.72
C TYR A 172 21.57 -9.07 12.20
N SER A 173 22.72 -9.19 12.86
CA SER A 173 22.82 -9.61 14.27
C SER A 173 22.28 -8.56 15.23
N THR A 174 22.23 -7.30 14.79
CA THR A 174 21.68 -6.17 15.56
C THR A 174 20.14 -6.11 15.56
N LEU A 175 19.47 -7.02 14.83
CA LEU A 175 18.02 -7.03 14.73
C LEU A 175 17.37 -7.62 15.99
N THR A 176 16.20 -7.09 16.35
CA THR A 176 15.36 -7.69 17.41
C THR A 176 14.70 -8.98 16.91
N GLU A 177 14.14 -9.78 17.84
CA GLU A 177 13.43 -11.02 17.47
C GLU A 177 12.23 -10.77 16.53
N GLU A 178 11.56 -9.62 16.69
CA GLU A 178 10.46 -9.22 15.82
C GLU A 178 10.95 -8.88 14.40
N GLU A 179 12.01 -8.09 14.30
CA GLU A 179 12.65 -7.73 13.02
C GLU A 179 13.23 -8.97 12.30
N MET A 180 13.73 -9.94 13.07
CA MET A 180 14.20 -11.23 12.55
C MET A 180 13.06 -12.04 11.92
N LYS A 181 11.87 -12.07 12.54
CA LYS A 181 10.68 -12.72 11.96
C LYS A 181 10.28 -12.07 10.64
N VAL A 182 10.30 -10.74 10.58
CA VAL A 182 10.04 -9.99 9.34
C VAL A 182 11.05 -10.37 8.25
N LEU A 183 12.34 -10.45 8.59
CA LEU A 183 13.38 -10.89 7.65
C LEU A 183 13.15 -12.33 7.16
N ASP A 184 12.77 -13.25 8.04
CA ASP A 184 12.47 -14.64 7.66
C ASP A 184 11.27 -14.75 6.72
N ASP A 185 10.25 -13.92 6.92
CA ASP A 185 9.10 -13.88 6.03
C ASP A 185 9.45 -13.29 4.66
N TRP A 186 10.33 -12.27 4.63
CA TRP A 186 10.92 -11.77 3.38
C TRP A 186 11.76 -12.85 2.68
N GLU A 187 12.58 -13.61 3.39
CA GLU A 187 13.36 -14.71 2.81
C GLU A 187 12.44 -15.74 2.13
N LYS A 188 11.38 -16.18 2.83
CA LYS A 188 10.39 -17.13 2.28
C LYS A 188 9.66 -16.56 1.07
N TYR A 189 9.34 -15.26 1.09
CA TYR A 189 8.73 -14.58 -0.05
C TYR A 189 9.65 -14.63 -1.27
N PHE A 190 10.92 -14.27 -1.09
CA PHE A 190 11.90 -14.27 -2.17
C PHE A 190 12.18 -15.66 -2.71
N GLN A 191 12.32 -16.67 -1.84
CA GLN A 191 12.57 -18.05 -2.24
C GLN A 191 11.46 -18.64 -3.12
N LYS A 192 10.20 -18.21 -2.94
CA LYS A 192 9.07 -18.69 -3.75
C LYS A 192 8.95 -17.97 -5.09
N ARG A 193 9.57 -16.80 -5.26
CA ARG A 193 9.31 -15.88 -6.36
C ARG A 193 10.52 -15.63 -7.26
N TYR A 194 11.73 -15.84 -6.75
CA TYR A 194 12.97 -15.55 -7.45
C TYR A 194 13.92 -16.73 -7.41
N ASN A 195 14.76 -16.83 -8.45
CA ASN A 195 15.76 -17.87 -8.56
C ASN A 195 16.94 -17.57 -7.62
N VAL A 196 17.42 -18.60 -6.93
CA VAL A 196 18.65 -18.52 -6.13
C VAL A 196 19.84 -18.73 -7.07
N VAL A 197 20.63 -17.68 -7.26
CA VAL A 197 21.79 -17.66 -8.17
C VAL A 197 23.07 -18.13 -7.48
N GLY A 198 23.15 -17.94 -6.17
CA GLY A 198 24.38 -18.20 -5.44
C GLY A 198 24.28 -17.84 -3.96
N ARG A 199 25.44 -17.86 -3.32
CA ARG A 199 25.62 -17.36 -1.95
C ARG A 199 26.72 -16.32 -1.92
N VAL A 200 26.53 -15.31 -1.08
CA VAL A 200 27.57 -14.32 -0.78
C VAL A 200 28.60 -15.01 0.12
N ILE A 201 29.82 -15.12 -0.39
CA ILE A 201 30.99 -15.48 0.39
C ILE A 201 31.76 -14.22 0.71
N ASP A 202 32.29 -14.17 1.93
CA ASP A 202 32.94 -13.01 2.50
C ASP A 202 34.38 -13.32 2.92
#